data_AF-A0A4V1XBP8-F1
#
_entry.id   AF-A0A4V1XBP8-F1
#
_cell.length_a   1.000
_cell.length_b   1.000
_cell.length_c   1.000
_cell.angle_alpha   90.00
_cell.angle_beta   90.00
_cell.angle_gamma   90.00
#
_symmetry.space_group_name_H-M   'P 1'
#
loop_
_entity.id
_entity.type
_entity.pdbx_description
1 polymer ?
#
loop_
_entity_poly.entity_id
_entity_poly.type
_entity_poly.pdbx_seq_one_letter_code
_entity_poly.pdbx_strand_id
1 'polypeptide(L)'
;MFPDSLLSLNGSMTISQNGLWDLSGPVVEADGTATEGRFSDASQCSDDPLTRSAAKAAAKCRQKAKQSVSELQNRERELLQQNRYLTAHAGSLREEVINLKNEILRHSHCDSDVIQAYINKAAREIR
;
A
#
# COMPACT_ATOMS: atom_id res chain seq x y z
N MET A 1 -18.04 -22.06 -23.70
CA MET A 1 -18.91 -21.83 -22.53
C MET A 1 -18.09 -22.12 -21.28
N PHE A 2 -17.43 -21.09 -20.75
CA PHE A 2 -16.89 -20.99 -19.38
C PHE A 2 -16.98 -19.51 -19.01
N PRO A 3 -17.48 -19.16 -17.82
CA PRO A 3 -18.07 -17.86 -17.59
C PRO A 3 -17.04 -16.77 -17.33
N ASP A 4 -17.34 -15.58 -17.85
CA ASP A 4 -16.84 -14.31 -17.41
C ASP A 4 -17.07 -14.14 -15.90
N SER A 5 -16.00 -13.87 -15.16
CA SER A 5 -16.07 -13.41 -13.78
C SER A 5 -14.99 -12.36 -13.55
N LEU A 6 -15.37 -11.14 -13.90
CA LEU A 6 -15.11 -9.88 -13.20
C LEU A 6 -13.68 -9.65 -12.69
N LEU A 7 -13.01 -8.72 -13.39
CA LEU A 7 -12.05 -7.73 -12.85
C LEU A 7 -11.88 -7.78 -11.33
N SER A 8 -11.04 -8.70 -10.84
CA SER A 8 -10.42 -8.58 -9.54
C SER A 8 -9.24 -7.61 -9.67
N LEU A 9 -9.55 -6.35 -10.00
CA LEU A 9 -8.59 -5.24 -9.94
C LEU A 9 -8.70 -4.54 -8.59
N ASN A 10 -8.80 -5.32 -7.53
CA ASN A 10 -8.51 -4.90 -6.17
C ASN A 10 -7.73 -6.04 -5.56
N GLY A 11 -6.51 -6.25 -6.07
CA GLY A 11 -5.47 -6.94 -5.34
C GLY A 11 -5.22 -6.14 -4.06
N SER A 12 -6.01 -6.41 -3.04
CA SER A 12 -5.67 -6.12 -1.66
C SER A 12 -4.39 -6.90 -1.38
N MET A 13 -3.27 -6.34 -1.80
CA MET A 13 -1.96 -6.76 -1.35
C MET A 13 -1.85 -6.21 0.06
N THR A 14 -2.58 -6.84 0.98
CA THR A 14 -2.22 -6.79 2.39
C THR A 14 -0.80 -7.32 2.41
N ILE A 15 0.19 -6.44 2.56
CA ILE A 15 1.45 -6.87 3.14
C ILE A 15 1.04 -7.46 4.48
N SER A 16 1.05 -8.78 4.50
CA SER A 16 0.79 -9.60 5.67
C SER A 16 1.74 -9.08 6.74
N GLN A 17 1.16 -8.38 7.72
CA GLN A 17 1.79 -8.21 9.02
C GLN A 17 2.12 -9.61 9.51
N ASN A 18 3.39 -9.79 9.90
CA ASN A 18 4.01 -10.96 10.53
C ASN A 18 4.99 -11.69 9.60
N GLY A 19 6.24 -11.25 9.64
CA GLY A 19 7.36 -12.01 9.12
C GLY A 19 8.57 -11.14 8.84
N LEU A 20 9.60 -11.27 9.68
CA LEU A 20 11.00 -11.12 9.29
C LEU A 20 11.63 -9.72 9.29
N TRP A 21 11.41 -8.96 10.36
CA TRP A 21 12.43 -7.99 10.84
C TRP A 21 12.47 -7.94 12.37
N ASP A 22 12.19 -9.07 13.03
CA ASP A 22 12.55 -9.24 14.43
C ASP A 22 14.09 -9.23 14.52
N LEU A 23 14.66 -8.04 14.68
CA LEU A 23 16.07 -7.84 15.02
C LEU A 23 16.29 -8.13 16.52
N SER A 24 15.58 -9.13 17.06
CA SER A 24 15.99 -9.86 18.24
C SER A 24 17.00 -10.90 17.76
N GLY A 25 18.26 -10.68 18.10
CA GLY A 25 19.31 -11.67 17.90
C GLY A 25 18.95 -13.01 18.58
N PRO A 26 19.65 -14.10 18.21
CA PRO A 26 19.26 -15.45 18.59
C PRO A 26 19.12 -15.60 20.10
N VAL A 27 17.93 -16.03 20.56
CA VAL A 27 17.79 -16.81 21.79
C VAL A 27 18.55 -18.10 21.55
N VAL A 28 19.68 -18.24 22.25
CA VAL A 28 20.43 -19.49 22.33
C VAL A 28 19.63 -20.42 23.25
N GLU A 29 18.85 -21.32 22.65
CA GLU A 29 18.34 -22.51 23.32
C GLU A 29 19.54 -23.45 23.55
N ALA A 30 20.08 -23.46 24.76
CA ALA A 30 21.11 -24.41 25.18
C ALA A 30 20.43 -25.53 25.98
N ASP A 31 20.19 -26.66 25.30
CA ASP A 31 19.83 -27.93 25.93
C ASP A 31 20.90 -28.36 26.94
N GLY A 32 20.44 -28.86 28.08
CA GLY A 32 21.24 -29.04 29.28
C GLY A 32 22.30 -30.14 29.22
N THR A 33 23.46 -29.85 29.80
CA THR A 33 24.27 -30.82 30.54
C THR A 33 24.85 -30.14 31.77
N ALA A 34 24.54 -30.68 32.94
CA ALA A 34 25.07 -30.23 34.22
C ALA A 34 26.59 -30.40 34.27
N THR A 35 27.31 -29.29 34.38
CA THR A 35 28.67 -29.26 34.94
C THR A 35 28.74 -28.12 35.93
N GLU A 36 28.81 -28.47 37.21
CA GLU A 36 29.14 -27.57 38.30
C GLU A 36 30.48 -26.89 37.98
N GLY A 37 30.40 -25.59 37.66
CA GLY A 37 31.54 -24.78 37.27
C GLY A 37 31.36 -23.37 37.84
N ARG A 38 31.60 -23.25 39.15
CA ARG A 38 32.05 -22.06 39.87
C ARG A 38 31.63 -20.71 39.25
N PHE A 39 30.53 -20.17 39.78
CA PHE A 39 30.16 -18.74 39.72
C PHE A 39 31.39 -17.89 40.09
N SER A 40 32.09 -17.40 39.07
CA SER A 40 33.20 -16.46 39.22
C SER A 40 32.72 -15.10 38.75
N ASP A 41 32.38 -14.32 39.76
CA ASP A 41 32.72 -12.90 39.89
C ASP A 41 32.19 -11.93 38.81
N ALA A 42 31.13 -11.22 39.19
CA ALA A 42 30.77 -9.97 38.57
C ALA A 42 31.87 -8.93 38.85
N SER A 43 32.83 -8.76 37.94
CA SER A 43 33.69 -7.58 37.97
C SER A 43 34.38 -7.34 36.64
N GLN A 44 33.70 -6.59 35.77
CA GLN A 44 34.21 -5.40 35.07
C GLN A 44 33.27 -5.10 33.90
N CYS A 45 32.29 -4.22 34.15
CA CYS A 45 31.67 -3.46 33.07
C CYS A 45 32.76 -2.52 32.55
N SER A 46 33.50 -2.96 31.53
CA SER A 46 34.38 -2.07 30.80
C SER A 46 33.48 -1.10 30.06
N ASP A 47 33.17 0.02 30.72
CA ASP A 47 32.61 1.25 30.14
C ASP A 47 33.64 1.86 29.17
N ASP A 48 34.07 1.06 28.19
CA ASP A 48 35.02 1.48 27.18
C ASP A 48 34.31 2.47 26.25
N PRO A 49 34.89 3.65 25.97
CA PRO A 49 34.28 4.66 25.10
C PRO A 49 33.87 4.13 23.72
N LEU A 50 34.56 3.10 23.23
CA LEU A 50 34.31 2.42 21.96
C LEU A 50 32.99 1.63 21.97
N THR A 51 32.66 0.92 23.05
CA THR A 51 31.43 0.12 23.15
C THR A 51 30.20 1.02 23.31
N ARG A 52 30.32 2.09 24.10
CA ARG A 52 29.26 3.10 24.28
C ARG A 52 28.94 3.84 22.98
N SER A 53 29.95 4.20 22.19
CA SER A 53 29.74 4.87 20.91
C SER A 53 29.17 3.93 19.84
N ALA A 54 29.63 2.68 19.77
CA ALA A 54 29.07 1.66 18.89
C ALA A 54 27.59 1.36 19.21
N ALA A 55 27.23 1.23 20.49
CA ALA A 55 25.84 1.03 20.91
C ALA A 55 24.94 2.22 20.52
N LYS A 56 25.42 3.46 20.72
CA LYS A 56 24.71 4.68 20.29
C LYS A 56 24.54 4.74 18.76
N ALA A 57 25.56 4.35 18.00
CA ALA A 57 25.49 4.28 16.55
C ALA A 57 24.47 3.23 16.07
N ALA A 58 24.49 2.02 16.66
CA ALA A 58 23.53 0.97 16.35
C ALA A 58 22.08 1.40 16.66
N ALA A 59 21.85 2.05 17.81
CA ALA A 59 20.54 2.59 18.17
C ALA A 59 20.07 3.65 17.16
N LYS A 60 20.97 4.55 16.73
CA LYS A 60 20.66 5.56 15.70
C LYS A 60 20.35 4.92 14.34
N CYS A 61 21.07 3.88 13.93
CA CYS A 61 20.80 3.14 12.70
C CYS A 61 19.42 2.47 12.75
N ARG A 62 19.08 1.79 13.86
CA ARG A 62 17.75 1.18 14.07
C ARG A 62 16.64 2.23 14.05
N GLN A 63 16.86 3.37 14.71
CA GLN A 63 15.90 4.46 14.73
C GLN A 63 15.65 5.03 13.32
N LYS A 64 16.72 5.23 12.54
CA LYS A 64 16.60 5.70 11.15
C LYS A 64 15.86 4.69 10.28
N ALA A 65 16.15 3.40 10.42
CA ALA A 65 15.43 2.35 9.71
C ALA A 65 13.93 2.37 10.05
N LYS A 66 13.58 2.46 11.35
CA LYS A 66 12.18 2.57 11.80
C LYS A 66 11.47 3.81 11.23
N GLN A 67 12.15 4.96 11.22
CA GLN A 67 11.62 6.19 10.62
C GLN A 67 11.36 6.01 9.12
N SER A 68 12.32 5.46 8.37
CA SER A 68 12.15 5.23 6.93
C SER A 68 10.98 4.28 6.62
N VAL A 69 10.81 3.20 7.39
CA VAL A 69 9.67 2.30 7.21
C VAL A 69 8.36 3.02 7.50
N SER A 70 8.29 3.80 8.57
CA SER A 70 7.09 4.59 8.90
C SER A 70 6.76 5.61 7.82
N GLU A 71 7.76 6.30 7.27
CA GLU A 71 7.58 7.27 6.19
C GLU A 71 7.04 6.60 4.91
N LEU A 72 7.60 5.44 4.55
CA LEU A 72 7.13 4.67 3.40
C LEU A 72 5.68 4.21 3.59
N GLN A 73 5.34 3.69 4.77
CA GLN A 73 3.96 3.29 5.09
C GLN A 73 2.98 4.47 5.10
N ASN A 74 3.41 5.64 5.57
CA ASN A 74 2.58 6.86 5.52
C ASN A 74 2.32 7.24 4.06
N ARG A 75 3.37 7.26 3.23
CA ARG A 75 3.27 7.62 1.82
C ARG A 75 2.44 6.62 1.03
N GLU A 76 2.55 5.33 1.32
CA GLU A 76 1.69 4.30 0.76
C GLU A 76 0.21 4.60 1.06
N ARG A 77 -0.14 4.87 2.32
CA ARG A 77 -1.52 5.19 2.71
C ARG A 77 -2.04 6.45 2.01
N GLU A 78 -1.23 7.50 1.93
CA GLU A 78 -1.57 8.73 1.21
C GLU A 78 -1.83 8.46 -0.28
N LEU A 79 -0.94 7.73 -0.95
CA LEU A 79 -1.10 7.40 -2.37
C LEU A 79 -2.31 6.51 -2.63
N LEU A 80 -2.58 5.54 -1.75
CA LEU A 80 -3.78 4.70 -1.84
C LEU A 80 -5.05 5.54 -1.67
N GLN A 81 -5.07 6.48 -0.73
CA GLN A 81 -6.20 7.39 -0.54
C GLN A 81 -6.41 8.27 -1.78
N GLN A 82 -5.34 8.85 -2.34
CA GLN A 82 -5.41 9.65 -3.55
C GLN A 82 -5.90 8.84 -4.75
N ASN A 83 -5.38 7.62 -4.92
CA ASN A 83 -5.79 6.75 -6.01
C ASN A 83 -7.28 6.39 -5.92
N ARG A 84 -7.77 6.04 -4.72
CA ARG A 84 -9.20 5.78 -4.48
C ARG A 84 -10.04 7.01 -4.81
N TYR A 85 -9.63 8.18 -4.34
CA TYR A 85 -10.33 9.44 -4.60
C TYR A 85 -10.41 9.74 -6.11
N LEU A 86 -9.29 9.66 -6.82
CA LEU A 86 -9.23 9.93 -8.25
C LEU A 86 -10.03 8.89 -9.06
N THR A 87 -9.98 7.63 -8.65
CA THR A 87 -10.72 6.55 -9.31
C THR A 87 -12.23 6.71 -9.13
N ALA A 88 -12.68 7.08 -7.91
CA ALA A 88 -14.07 7.39 -7.64
C ALA A 88 -14.54 8.61 -8.46
N HIS A 89 -13.74 9.68 -8.50
CA HIS A 89 -14.04 10.85 -9.32
C HIS A 89 -14.13 10.51 -10.81
N ALA A 90 -13.15 9.79 -11.36
CA ALA A 90 -13.19 9.34 -12.74
C ALA A 90 -14.39 8.43 -13.03
N GLY A 91 -14.86 7.66 -12.03
CA GLY A 91 -16.13 6.94 -12.09
C GLY A 91 -17.33 7.87 -12.23
N SER A 92 -17.46 8.84 -11.31
CA SER A 92 -18.55 9.84 -11.32
C SER A 92 -18.62 10.60 -12.64
N LEU A 93 -17.49 11.13 -13.13
CA LEU A 93 -17.47 11.87 -14.39
C LEU A 93 -17.88 10.99 -15.59
N ARG A 94 -17.48 9.71 -15.60
CA ARG A 94 -17.92 8.78 -16.65
C ARG A 94 -19.43 8.55 -16.60
N GLU A 95 -19.99 8.41 -15.40
CA GLU A 95 -21.42 8.26 -15.20
C GLU A 95 -22.19 9.52 -15.61
N GLU A 96 -21.70 10.71 -15.26
CA GLU A 96 -22.26 11.99 -15.71
C GLU A 96 -22.29 12.10 -17.24
N VAL A 97 -21.20 11.73 -17.92
CA VAL A 97 -21.16 11.72 -19.39
C VAL A 97 -22.17 10.73 -19.98
N ILE A 98 -22.33 9.55 -19.38
CA ILE A 98 -23.35 8.57 -19.81
C ILE A 98 -24.76 9.15 -19.61
N ASN A 99 -25.01 9.77 -18.47
CA ASN A 99 -26.30 10.39 -18.17
C ASN A 99 -26.64 11.52 -19.14
N LEU A 100 -25.66 12.38 -19.46
CA LEU A 100 -25.84 13.44 -20.46
C LEU A 100 -26.11 12.88 -21.85
N LYS A 101 -25.39 11.83 -22.26
CA LYS A 101 -25.64 11.14 -23.54
C LYS A 101 -27.04 10.54 -23.57
N ASN A 102 -27.47 9.90 -22.49
CA ASN A 102 -28.83 9.34 -22.37
C ASN A 102 -29.89 10.44 -22.48
N GLU A 103 -29.67 11.60 -21.85
CA GLU A 103 -30.58 12.73 -21.99
C GLU A 103 -30.69 13.18 -23.44
N ILE A 104 -29.57 13.34 -24.15
CA ILE A 104 -29.59 13.70 -25.58
C ILE A 104 -30.39 12.66 -26.39
N LEU A 105 -30.22 11.36 -26.11
CA LEU A 105 -30.95 10.29 -26.78
C LEU A 105 -32.46 10.32 -26.46
N ARG A 106 -32.88 10.77 -25.28
CA ARG A 106 -34.31 10.97 -24.96
C ARG A 106 -34.95 12.04 -25.85
N HIS A 107 -34.18 13.00 -26.33
CA HIS A 107 -34.61 14.04 -27.28
C HIS A 107 -34.39 13.63 -28.75
N SER A 108 -34.16 12.35 -29.04
CA SER A 108 -33.93 11.84 -30.41
C SER A 108 -35.13 12.00 -31.36
N HIS A 109 -36.33 12.27 -30.84
CA HIS A 109 -37.52 12.55 -31.64
C HIS A 109 -37.90 14.03 -31.67
N CYS A 110 -37.08 14.90 -31.06
CA CYS A 110 -37.28 16.34 -31.13
C CYS A 110 -36.83 16.87 -32.49
N ASP A 111 -37.54 17.89 -32.98
CA ASP A 111 -37.24 18.63 -34.22
C ASP A 111 -36.06 19.60 -34.04
N SER A 112 -34.93 19.08 -33.54
CA SER A 112 -33.69 19.83 -33.35
C SER A 112 -32.60 19.27 -34.25
N ASP A 113 -32.25 20.03 -35.29
CA ASP A 113 -31.18 19.67 -36.24
C ASP A 113 -29.84 19.40 -35.53
N VAL A 114 -29.57 20.12 -34.45
CA VAL A 114 -28.33 19.97 -33.66
C VAL A 114 -28.27 18.62 -32.97
N ILE A 115 -29.37 18.19 -32.35
CA ILE A 115 -29.47 16.90 -31.66
C ILE A 115 -29.37 15.76 -32.67
N GLN A 116 -30.08 15.86 -33.80
CA GLN A 116 -30.01 14.87 -34.88
C GLN A 116 -28.59 14.76 -35.46
N ALA A 117 -27.93 15.90 -35.70
CA ALA A 117 -26.56 15.91 -36.21
C ALA A 117 -25.58 15.24 -35.22
N TYR A 118 -25.72 15.51 -33.91
CA TYR A 118 -24.91 14.87 -32.88
C TYR A 118 -25.14 13.35 -32.83
N ILE A 119 -26.39 12.89 -32.80
CA ILE A 119 -26.73 11.46 -32.76
C ILE A 119 -26.16 10.74 -33.98
N ASN A 120 -26.37 11.31 -35.18
CA ASN A 120 -25.84 10.74 -36.42
C ASN A 120 -24.31 10.69 -36.44
N LYS A 121 -23.63 11.71 -35.90
CA LYS A 121 -22.18 11.72 -35.75
C LYS A 121 -21.71 10.63 -34.79
N ALA A 122 -22.29 10.57 -33.60
CA ALA A 122 -21.96 9.57 -32.60
C ALA A 122 -22.18 8.14 -33.11
N ALA A 123 -23.26 7.89 -33.85
CA ALA A 123 -23.53 6.59 -34.46
C ALA A 123 -22.46 6.15 -35.48
N ARG A 124 -21.81 7.10 -36.17
CA ARG A 124 -20.70 6.79 -37.09
C ARG A 124 -19.39 6.46 -36.37
N GLU A 125 -19.19 7.02 -35.18
CA GLU A 125 -17.99 6.83 -34.36
C GLU A 125 -18.01 5.50 -33.58
N ILE A 126 -19.15 4.81 -33.50
CA ILE A 126 -19.30 3.50 -32.83
C ILE A 126 -18.88 2.32 -33.74
N ARG A 127 -18.37 2.59 -34.95
CA ARG A 127 -17.91 1.57 -35.90
C ARG A 127 -16.49 1.06 -35.66
#